data_AF-A0A0G0JMG7-F1
#
_entry.id   AF-A0A0G0JMG7-F1
#
_cell.length_a   1.000
_cell.length_b   1.000
_cell.length_c   1.000
_cell.angle_alpha   90.00
_cell.angle_beta   90.00
_cell.angle_gamma   90.00
#
_symmetry.space_group_name_H-M   'P 1'
#
loop_
_entity.id
_entity.type
_entity.pdbx_description
1 polymer ?
#
loop_
_entity_poly.entity_id
_entity_poly.type
_entity_poly.pdbx_seq_one_letter_code
_entity_poly.pdbx_strand_id
1 'polypeptide(L)'
;MNKKYKIIIAGLIAIGAIALIMFFIPNKAQTSGNEPPIDPLTALDVADQKSFDSLKEVYHESMNTLFNEAFSRITAGNALTKAPDETDTKDEACLPTKEPLNVSTYCVAVRAAKLYMDYQVRLEYVKGSIDIGLFNNSGVVGQDGIVADLAAKGKAVLKEIEDSKKALDVTVNAYKEFQYAYPMHKAYEKTFNLLVKYRDLLGEIRGQVEVFPSKFIDATTSKCE
;
A
#
# COMPACT_ATOMS: atom_id res chain seq x y z
N MET A 1 35.29 7.42 7.02
CA MET A 1 33.95 6.78 7.08
C MET A 1 34.12 5.25 7.03
N ASN A 2 33.70 4.55 8.09
CA ASN A 2 34.03 3.15 8.33
C ASN A 2 33.34 2.20 7.33
N LYS A 3 34.05 1.21 6.77
CA LYS A 3 33.54 0.27 5.74
C LYS A 3 32.20 -0.40 6.12
N LYS A 4 31.97 -0.61 7.42
CA LYS A 4 30.73 -1.20 7.95
C LYS A 4 29.49 -0.32 7.72
N TYR A 5 29.61 1.01 7.71
CA TYR A 5 28.47 1.91 7.49
C TYR A 5 28.02 1.97 6.03
N LYS A 6 28.91 1.73 5.07
CA LYS A 6 28.54 1.69 3.64
C LYS A 6 27.65 0.49 3.30
N ILE A 7 27.84 -0.64 3.97
CA ILE A 7 27.07 -1.87 3.73
C ILE A 7 25.62 -1.72 4.27
N ILE A 8 25.46 -1.09 5.43
CA ILE A 8 24.14 -0.87 6.04
C ILE A 8 23.30 0.12 5.22
N ILE A 9 23.93 1.19 4.72
CA ILE A 9 23.25 2.20 3.88
C ILE A 9 22.87 1.60 2.51
N ALA A 10 23.72 0.75 1.93
CA ALA A 10 23.40 0.07 0.66
C ALA A 10 22.22 -0.92 0.82
N GLY A 11 22.11 -1.61 1.96
CA GLY A 11 20.98 -2.51 2.25
C GLY A 11 19.64 -1.78 2.40
N LEU A 12 19.63 -0.62 3.05
CA LEU A 12 18.42 0.20 3.22
C LEU A 12 17.93 0.81 1.90
N ILE A 13 18.84 1.18 1.00
CA ILE A 13 18.49 1.71 -0.33
C ILE A 13 17.90 0.60 -1.22
N ALA A 14 18.40 -0.63 -1.12
CA ALA A 14 17.89 -1.77 -1.90
C ALA A 14 16.47 -2.18 -1.47
N ILE A 15 16.15 -2.14 -0.18
CA ILE A 15 14.80 -2.44 0.33
C ILE A 15 13.82 -1.31 -0.02
N GLY A 16 14.26 -0.04 0.04
CA GLY A 16 13.46 1.10 -0.40
C GLY A 16 13.16 1.13 -1.90
N ALA A 17 14.08 0.65 -2.75
CA ALA A 17 13.88 0.59 -4.20
C ALA A 17 12.84 -0.47 -4.61
N ILE A 18 12.74 -1.59 -3.89
CA ILE A 18 11.74 -2.63 -4.17
C ILE A 18 10.33 -2.15 -3.78
N ALA A 19 10.21 -1.34 -2.72
CA ALA A 19 8.92 -0.72 -2.35
C ALA A 19 8.47 0.37 -3.33
N LEU A 20 9.40 1.07 -3.99
CA LEU A 20 9.09 2.17 -4.92
C LEU A 20 8.68 1.72 -6.33
N ILE A 21 9.08 0.52 -6.76
CA ILE A 21 8.72 0.00 -8.09
C ILE A 21 7.22 -0.40 -8.16
N MET A 22 6.53 -0.58 -7.03
CA MET A 22 5.06 -0.74 -7.02
C MET A 22 4.27 0.57 -7.10
N PHE A 23 4.91 1.75 -7.06
CA PHE A 23 4.21 3.04 -6.99
C PHE A 23 4.08 3.81 -8.32
N PHE A 24 4.54 3.26 -9.44
CA PHE A 24 4.43 3.92 -10.75
C PHE A 24 3.86 3.01 -11.83
N ILE A 25 2.60 2.58 -11.65
CA ILE A 25 1.72 2.33 -12.79
C ILE A 25 0.94 3.64 -13.00
N PRO A 26 1.04 4.31 -14.15
CA PRO A 26 0.28 5.52 -14.41
C PRO A 26 -1.21 5.22 -14.30
N ASN A 27 -1.84 5.84 -13.31
CA ASN A 27 -3.26 5.77 -13.03
C ASN A 27 -4.03 6.28 -14.26
N LYS A 28 -4.68 5.39 -15.02
CA LYS A 28 -5.72 5.82 -15.96
C LYS A 28 -6.83 6.39 -15.11
N ALA A 29 -6.99 7.71 -15.16
CA ALA A 29 -8.04 8.45 -14.48
C ALA A 29 -9.40 7.76 -14.69
N GLN A 30 -9.94 7.19 -13.62
CA GLN A 30 -11.34 6.78 -13.57
C GLN A 30 -12.20 8.03 -13.70
N THR A 31 -12.94 8.11 -14.80
CA THR A 31 -13.95 9.12 -15.04
C THR A 31 -15.03 9.03 -13.96
N SER A 32 -15.14 10.11 -13.20
CA SER A 32 -16.32 10.55 -12.44
C SER A 32 -17.64 10.08 -13.07
N GLY A 33 -18.50 9.43 -12.27
CA GLY A 33 -19.94 9.40 -12.56
C GLY A 33 -20.74 8.20 -12.09
N ASN A 34 -20.16 7.01 -11.96
CA ASN A 34 -20.92 5.81 -11.58
C ASN A 34 -20.27 5.16 -10.36
N GLU A 35 -21.08 4.85 -9.34
CA GLU A 35 -20.66 4.09 -8.16
C GLU A 35 -19.87 2.85 -8.62
N PRO A 36 -18.62 2.66 -8.16
CA PRO A 36 -17.85 1.51 -8.55
C PRO A 36 -18.61 0.24 -8.13
N PRO A 37 -18.70 -0.78 -9.00
CA PRO A 37 -19.39 -2.01 -8.68
C PRO A 37 -18.84 -2.61 -7.38
N ILE A 38 -19.76 -3.10 -6.54
CA ILE A 38 -19.48 -3.67 -5.21
C ILE A 38 -18.55 -4.90 -5.28
N ASP A 39 -18.39 -5.49 -6.48
CA ASP A 39 -17.33 -6.43 -6.84
C ASP A 39 -16.84 -6.14 -8.28
N PRO A 40 -15.63 -5.60 -8.49
CA PRO A 40 -15.09 -5.34 -9.83
C PRO A 40 -14.94 -6.60 -10.69
N LEU A 41 -14.88 -7.79 -10.09
CA LEU A 41 -14.85 -9.06 -10.82
C LEU A 41 -16.22 -9.44 -11.39
N THR A 42 -17.33 -8.92 -10.85
CA THR A 42 -18.67 -9.09 -11.47
C THR A 42 -18.88 -8.23 -12.71
N ALA A 43 -18.06 -7.20 -12.91
CA ALA A 43 -18.15 -6.31 -14.07
C ALA A 43 -17.46 -6.89 -15.32
N LEU A 44 -16.69 -7.97 -15.18
CA LEU A 44 -16.13 -8.70 -16.31
C LEU A 44 -17.24 -9.37 -17.13
N ASP A 45 -17.06 -9.45 -18.45
CA ASP A 45 -17.97 -10.25 -19.28
C ASP A 45 -17.80 -11.76 -19.02
N VAL A 46 -18.72 -12.59 -19.51
CA VAL A 46 -18.71 -14.04 -19.23
C VAL A 46 -17.46 -14.73 -19.78
N ALA A 47 -16.82 -14.19 -20.82
CA ALA A 47 -15.60 -14.76 -21.40
C ALA A 47 -14.38 -14.40 -20.54
N ASP A 48 -14.28 -13.14 -20.10
CA ASP A 48 -13.24 -12.63 -19.23
C ASP A 48 -13.32 -13.20 -17.82
N GLN A 49 -14.52 -13.47 -17.31
CA GLN A 49 -14.72 -14.19 -16.04
C GLN A 49 -14.19 -15.63 -16.08
N LYS A 50 -13.91 -16.18 -17.27
CA LYS A 50 -13.34 -17.52 -17.47
C LYS A 50 -11.88 -17.50 -17.87
N SER A 51 -11.32 -16.32 -18.15
CA SER A 51 -9.92 -16.15 -18.52
C SER A 51 -9.05 -15.99 -17.29
N PHE A 52 -8.05 -16.86 -17.13
CA PHE A 52 -7.10 -16.78 -16.02
C PHE A 52 -6.37 -15.43 -15.98
N ASP A 53 -5.91 -14.95 -17.13
CA ASP A 53 -5.14 -13.71 -17.23
C ASP A 53 -6.01 -12.48 -16.94
N SER A 54 -7.24 -12.44 -17.47
CA SER A 54 -8.17 -11.33 -17.24
C SER A 54 -8.58 -11.26 -15.76
N LEU A 55 -8.90 -12.40 -15.15
CA LEU A 55 -9.23 -12.46 -13.72
C LEU A 55 -8.06 -11.97 -12.85
N LYS A 56 -6.84 -12.37 -13.19
CA LYS A 56 -5.63 -11.94 -12.50
C LYS A 56 -5.45 -10.43 -12.59
N GLU A 57 -5.51 -9.86 -13.79
CA GLU A 57 -5.34 -8.42 -14.01
C GLU A 57 -6.36 -7.60 -13.19
N VAL A 58 -7.64 -7.94 -13.28
CA VAL A 58 -8.70 -7.22 -12.57
C VAL A 58 -8.55 -7.33 -11.06
N TYR A 59 -8.20 -8.50 -10.53
CA TYR A 59 -7.98 -8.67 -9.10
C TYR A 59 -6.83 -7.77 -8.60
N HIS A 60 -5.67 -7.79 -9.26
CA HIS A 60 -4.52 -7.00 -8.85
C HIS A 60 -4.77 -5.50 -9.00
N GLU A 61 -5.45 -5.06 -10.06
CA GLU A 61 -5.87 -3.66 -10.23
C GLU A 61 -6.84 -3.22 -9.12
N SER A 62 -7.80 -4.07 -8.77
CA SER A 62 -8.78 -3.78 -7.72
C SER A 62 -8.15 -3.69 -6.35
N MET A 63 -7.20 -4.58 -6.04
CA MET A 63 -6.40 -4.51 -4.82
C MET A 63 -5.57 -3.23 -4.76
N ASN A 64 -4.86 -2.90 -5.84
CA ASN A 64 -4.07 -1.66 -5.91
C ASN A 64 -4.95 -0.42 -5.70
N THR A 65 -6.12 -0.38 -6.34
CA THR A 65 -7.08 0.71 -6.20
C THR A 65 -7.53 0.86 -4.74
N LEU A 66 -7.90 -0.26 -4.10
CA LEU A 66 -8.34 -0.27 -2.70
C LEU A 66 -7.28 0.27 -1.75
N PHE A 67 -6.03 -0.20 -1.85
CA PHE A 67 -4.96 0.25 -0.96
C PHE A 67 -4.53 1.69 -1.26
N ASN A 68 -4.45 2.09 -2.53
CA ASN A 68 -4.11 3.46 -2.92
C ASN A 68 -5.17 4.48 -2.47
N GLU A 69 -6.46 4.12 -2.55
CA GLU A 69 -7.53 4.94 -2.00
C GLU A 69 -7.32 5.13 -0.48
N ALA A 70 -7.09 4.03 0.24
CA ALA A 70 -6.90 4.06 1.69
C ALA A 70 -5.69 4.93 2.10
N PHE A 71 -4.55 4.80 1.41
CA PHE A 71 -3.38 5.65 1.62
C PHE A 71 -3.69 7.13 1.38
N SER A 72 -4.34 7.44 0.25
CA SER A 72 -4.72 8.80 -0.12
C SER A 72 -5.57 9.45 0.97
N ARG A 73 -6.59 8.74 1.47
CA ARG A 73 -7.48 9.26 2.53
C ARG A 73 -6.76 9.47 3.87
N ILE A 74 -5.87 8.57 4.27
CA ILE A 74 -5.03 8.79 5.47
C ILE A 74 -4.20 10.07 5.29
N THR A 75 -3.57 10.23 4.13
CA THR A 75 -2.67 11.37 3.90
C THR A 75 -3.40 12.71 3.81
N ALA A 76 -4.63 12.71 3.29
CA ALA A 76 -5.52 13.86 3.23
C ALA A 76 -6.12 14.25 4.59
N GLY A 77 -6.09 13.36 5.59
CA GLY A 77 -6.59 13.62 6.94
C GLY A 77 -8.12 13.61 7.08
N ASN A 78 -8.84 13.05 6.11
CA ASN A 78 -10.31 13.04 6.04
C ASN A 78 -10.91 11.64 6.29
N ALA A 79 -10.18 10.74 6.94
CA ALA A 79 -10.53 9.33 7.04
C ALA A 79 -10.75 8.87 8.49
N LEU A 80 -11.70 7.96 8.71
CA LEU A 80 -11.81 7.26 9.98
C LEU A 80 -10.75 6.17 10.04
N THR A 81 -9.85 6.27 11.03
CA THR A 81 -8.71 5.35 11.19
C THR A 81 -8.93 4.31 12.29
N LYS A 82 -10.02 4.46 13.06
CA LYS A 82 -10.38 3.53 14.14
C LYS A 82 -11.31 2.44 13.62
N ALA A 83 -11.15 1.23 14.15
CA ALA A 83 -12.07 0.14 13.86
C ALA A 83 -13.50 0.51 14.30
N PRO A 84 -14.54 0.02 13.60
CA PRO A 84 -15.92 0.20 14.01
C PRO A 84 -16.17 -0.38 15.41
N ASP A 85 -17.08 0.25 16.17
CA ASP A 85 -17.52 -0.25 17.47
C ASP A 85 -18.38 -1.52 17.30
N GLU A 86 -18.43 -2.37 18.34
CA GLU A 86 -19.08 -3.70 18.27
C GLU A 86 -20.60 -3.67 18.04
N THR A 87 -21.23 -2.50 18.16
CA THR A 87 -22.68 -2.30 18.00
C THR A 87 -23.11 -2.11 16.54
N ASP A 88 -22.18 -1.76 15.66
CA ASP A 88 -22.43 -1.76 14.22
C ASP A 88 -22.25 -3.19 13.69
N THR A 89 -23.09 -3.64 12.76
CA THR A 89 -22.77 -4.83 11.96
C THR A 89 -21.41 -4.56 11.30
N LYS A 90 -20.35 -5.20 11.81
CA LYS A 90 -18.94 -4.83 11.58
C LYS A 90 -18.58 -4.73 10.08
N ASP A 91 -19.33 -5.41 9.23
CA ASP A 91 -19.14 -5.42 7.78
C ASP A 91 -19.79 -4.21 7.08
N GLU A 92 -20.95 -3.74 7.55
CA GLU A 92 -21.63 -2.57 6.99
C GLU A 92 -20.88 -1.26 7.27
N ALA A 93 -20.19 -1.20 8.41
CA ALA A 93 -19.35 -0.05 8.77
C ALA A 93 -18.09 0.07 7.89
N CYS A 94 -17.73 -1.00 7.17
CA CYS A 94 -16.59 -1.03 6.25
C CYS A 94 -17.00 -0.89 4.78
N LEU A 95 -18.29 -0.64 4.49
CA LEU A 95 -18.76 -0.43 3.13
C LEU A 95 -18.28 0.93 2.57
N PRO A 96 -17.94 0.99 1.27
CA PRO A 96 -17.46 2.21 0.62
C PRO A 96 -18.52 3.32 0.51
N THR A 97 -19.78 3.02 0.81
CA THR A 97 -20.92 3.93 0.67
C THR A 97 -21.13 4.86 1.87
N LYS A 98 -20.42 4.63 2.99
CA LYS A 98 -20.50 5.50 4.18
C LYS A 98 -19.34 6.51 4.17
N GLU A 99 -19.68 7.80 4.12
CA GLU A 99 -18.73 8.90 4.32
C GLU A 99 -18.83 9.43 5.76
N PRO A 100 -17.71 9.70 6.46
CA PRO A 100 -16.34 9.48 6.02
C PRO A 100 -15.95 8.00 5.97
N LEU A 101 -15.29 7.61 4.87
CA LEU A 101 -14.86 6.21 4.67
C LEU A 101 -13.96 5.73 5.81
N ASN A 102 -14.27 4.54 6.35
CA ASN A 102 -13.43 3.87 7.33
C ASN A 102 -12.25 3.15 6.67
N VAL A 103 -11.06 3.69 6.90
CA VAL A 103 -9.78 3.16 6.40
C VAL A 103 -8.94 2.58 7.54
N SER A 104 -9.58 2.18 8.65
CA SER A 104 -8.90 1.38 9.66
C SER A 104 -8.31 0.11 9.04
N THR A 105 -7.20 -0.38 9.60
CA THR A 105 -6.59 -1.65 9.16
C THR A 105 -7.65 -2.77 9.08
N TYR A 106 -8.60 -2.80 10.01
CA TYR A 106 -9.71 -3.74 9.99
C TYR A 106 -10.56 -3.62 8.72
N CYS A 107 -11.10 -2.43 8.42
CA CYS A 107 -11.99 -2.27 7.26
C CYS A 107 -11.28 -2.47 5.93
N VAL A 108 -10.02 -2.05 5.82
CA VAL A 108 -9.20 -2.31 4.63
C VAL A 108 -8.97 -3.82 4.46
N ALA A 109 -8.65 -4.53 5.55
CA ALA A 109 -8.46 -5.97 5.53
C ALA A 109 -9.75 -6.73 5.17
N VAL A 110 -10.91 -6.32 5.70
CA VAL A 110 -12.22 -6.94 5.37
C VAL A 110 -12.55 -6.75 3.90
N ARG A 111 -12.41 -5.53 3.36
CA ARG A 111 -12.67 -5.27 1.94
C ARG A 111 -11.70 -6.03 1.03
N ALA A 112 -10.42 -6.08 1.39
CA ALA A 112 -9.41 -6.83 0.63
C ALA A 112 -9.67 -8.34 0.70
N ALA A 113 -10.02 -8.87 1.88
CA ALA A 113 -10.38 -10.27 2.05
C ALA A 113 -11.59 -10.65 1.19
N LYS A 114 -12.60 -9.79 1.10
CA LYS A 114 -13.76 -10.01 0.22
C LYS A 114 -13.33 -10.15 -1.25
N LEU A 115 -12.52 -9.22 -1.76
CA LEU A 115 -11.99 -9.30 -3.13
C LEU A 115 -11.18 -10.59 -3.37
N TYR A 116 -10.38 -11.00 -2.39
CA TYR A 116 -9.61 -12.24 -2.47
C TYR A 116 -10.50 -13.48 -2.48
N MET A 117 -11.54 -13.53 -1.64
CA MET A 117 -12.47 -14.66 -1.60
C MET A 117 -13.25 -14.78 -2.92
N ASP A 118 -13.73 -13.66 -3.46
CA ASP A 118 -14.43 -13.63 -4.75
C ASP A 118 -13.49 -14.07 -5.90
N TYR A 119 -12.23 -13.63 -5.87
CA TYR A 119 -11.21 -14.05 -6.82
C TYR A 119 -10.88 -15.56 -6.70
N GLN A 120 -10.73 -16.08 -5.48
CA GLN A 120 -10.43 -17.49 -5.24
C GLN A 120 -11.54 -18.40 -5.80
N VAL A 121 -12.81 -18.07 -5.57
CA VAL A 121 -13.95 -18.85 -6.11
C VAL A 121 -13.89 -18.93 -7.64
N ARG A 122 -13.52 -17.83 -8.31
CA ARG A 122 -13.39 -17.78 -9.77
C ARG A 122 -12.18 -18.57 -10.26
N LEU A 123 -11.05 -18.50 -9.59
CA LEU A 123 -9.88 -19.31 -9.90
C LEU A 123 -10.16 -20.81 -9.74
N GLU A 124 -10.92 -21.21 -8.72
CA GLU A 124 -11.36 -22.59 -8.53
C GLU A 124 -12.27 -23.06 -9.67
N TYR A 125 -13.17 -22.19 -10.18
CA TYR A 125 -13.97 -22.48 -11.37
C TYR A 125 -13.12 -22.68 -12.63
N VAL A 126 -12.12 -21.80 -12.86
CA VAL A 126 -11.18 -21.93 -13.98
C VAL A 126 -10.39 -23.23 -13.85
N LYS A 127 -9.92 -23.57 -12.65
CA LYS A 127 -9.23 -24.83 -12.38
C LYS A 127 -10.12 -26.04 -12.68
N GLY A 128 -11.37 -26.04 -12.24
CA GLY A 128 -12.31 -27.12 -12.55
C GLY A 128 -12.51 -27.32 -14.05
N SER A 129 -12.53 -26.23 -14.82
CA SER A 129 -12.61 -26.28 -16.29
C SER A 129 -11.34 -26.89 -16.92
N ILE A 130 -10.15 -26.56 -16.38
CA ILE A 130 -8.87 -27.15 -16.78
C ILE A 130 -8.83 -28.65 -16.47
N ASP A 131 -9.28 -29.06 -15.28
CA ASP A 131 -9.28 -30.46 -14.83
C ASP A 131 -10.20 -31.33 -15.71
N ILE A 132 -11.37 -30.82 -16.10
CA ILE A 132 -12.26 -31.47 -17.09
C ILE A 132 -11.55 -31.61 -18.45
N GLY A 133 -10.85 -30.55 -18.88
CA GLY A 133 -10.05 -30.57 -20.10
C GLY A 133 -8.95 -31.64 -20.06
N LEU A 134 -8.23 -31.76 -18.94
CA LEU A 134 -7.21 -32.79 -18.75
C LEU A 134 -7.81 -34.20 -18.85
N PHE A 135 -8.94 -34.45 -18.18
CA PHE A 135 -9.62 -35.74 -18.23
C PHE A 135 -10.04 -36.12 -19.66
N ASN A 136 -10.67 -35.20 -20.39
CA ASN A 136 -11.20 -35.46 -21.73
C ASN A 136 -10.12 -35.70 -22.80
N ASN A 137 -8.93 -35.10 -22.64
CA ASN A 137 -7.84 -35.23 -23.60
C ASN A 137 -6.80 -36.28 -23.15
N SER A 138 -6.91 -36.81 -21.93
CA SER A 138 -6.02 -37.86 -21.44
C SER A 138 -6.28 -39.19 -22.17
N GLY A 139 -5.25 -39.71 -22.85
CA GLY A 139 -5.33 -40.97 -23.60
C GLY A 139 -5.73 -40.84 -25.07
N VAL A 140 -5.91 -39.61 -25.58
CA VAL A 140 -6.14 -39.36 -27.01
C VAL A 140 -4.80 -39.20 -27.74
N VAL A 141 -4.54 -40.06 -28.73
CA VAL A 141 -3.30 -40.04 -29.52
C VAL A 141 -3.12 -38.70 -30.22
N GLY A 142 -1.96 -38.07 -30.05
CA GLY A 142 -1.61 -36.79 -30.69
C GLY A 142 -2.03 -35.53 -29.92
N GLN A 143 -2.60 -35.67 -28.72
CA GLN A 143 -3.00 -34.53 -27.88
C GLN A 143 -2.05 -34.22 -26.70
N ASP A 144 -0.88 -34.85 -26.64
CA ASP A 144 0.10 -34.68 -25.55
C ASP A 144 0.48 -33.21 -25.30
N GLY A 145 0.56 -32.41 -26.37
CA GLY A 145 0.84 -30.96 -26.26
C GLY A 145 -0.28 -30.18 -25.56
N ILE A 146 -1.54 -30.54 -25.79
CA ILE A 146 -2.70 -29.90 -25.15
C ILE A 146 -2.76 -30.28 -23.67
N VAL A 147 -2.51 -31.56 -23.36
CA VAL A 147 -2.46 -32.06 -21.98
C VAL A 147 -1.33 -31.35 -21.20
N ALA A 148 -0.16 -31.17 -21.81
CA ALA A 148 0.95 -30.45 -21.19
C ALA A 148 0.62 -28.97 -20.92
N ASP A 149 -0.01 -28.27 -21.87
CA ASP A 149 -0.42 -26.87 -21.69
C ASP A 149 -1.47 -26.72 -20.59
N LEU A 150 -2.50 -27.57 -20.57
CA LEU A 150 -3.52 -27.56 -19.54
C LEU A 150 -2.93 -27.85 -18.15
N ALA A 151 -2.00 -28.80 -18.04
CA ALA A 151 -1.33 -29.10 -16.78
C ALA A 151 -0.45 -27.92 -16.30
N ALA A 152 0.22 -27.22 -17.22
CA ALA A 152 0.99 -26.02 -16.89
C ALA A 152 0.08 -24.89 -16.38
N LYS A 153 -1.07 -24.65 -17.05
CA LYS A 153 -2.08 -23.68 -16.62
C LYS A 153 -2.68 -24.02 -15.26
N GLY A 154 -3.01 -25.28 -15.01
CA GLY A 154 -3.52 -25.73 -13.70
C GLY A 154 -2.52 -25.47 -12.56
N LYS A 155 -1.22 -25.71 -12.80
CA LYS A 155 -0.16 -25.35 -11.85
C LYS A 155 -0.04 -23.83 -11.64
N ALA A 156 -0.17 -23.05 -12.71
CA ALA A 156 -0.13 -21.59 -12.61
C ALA A 156 -1.28 -21.04 -11.77
N VAL A 157 -2.50 -21.58 -11.91
CA VAL A 157 -3.67 -21.19 -11.11
C VAL A 157 -3.44 -21.49 -9.61
N LEU A 158 -2.95 -22.69 -9.28
CA LEU A 158 -2.66 -23.04 -7.89
C LEU A 158 -1.60 -22.13 -7.27
N LYS A 159 -0.55 -21.83 -8.04
CA LYS A 159 0.50 -20.91 -7.61
C LYS A 159 -0.06 -19.51 -7.38
N GLU A 160 -0.93 -19.03 -8.27
CA GLU A 160 -1.55 -17.70 -8.15
C GLU A 160 -2.42 -17.58 -6.89
N ILE A 161 -3.18 -18.62 -6.51
CA ILE A 161 -3.95 -18.62 -5.26
C ILE A 161 -3.02 -18.45 -4.05
N GLU A 162 -1.92 -19.22 -4.01
CA GLU A 162 -0.96 -19.16 -2.92
C GLU A 162 -0.24 -17.81 -2.85
N ASP A 163 0.23 -17.31 -4.00
CA ASP A 163 0.96 -16.05 -4.11
C ASP A 163 0.05 -14.86 -3.77
N SER A 164 -1.20 -14.87 -4.22
CA SER A 164 -2.20 -13.83 -3.93
C SER A 164 -2.54 -13.75 -2.45
N LYS A 165 -2.66 -14.90 -1.78
CA LYS A 165 -2.88 -14.94 -0.32
C LYS A 165 -1.70 -14.33 0.44
N LYS A 166 -0.48 -14.72 0.09
CA LYS A 166 0.74 -14.16 0.70
C LYS A 166 0.86 -12.67 0.45
N ALA A 167 0.58 -12.22 -0.78
CA ALA A 167 0.60 -10.82 -1.13
C ALA A 167 -0.42 -10.01 -0.32
N LEU A 168 -1.64 -10.53 -0.13
CA LEU A 168 -2.65 -9.92 0.73
C LEU A 168 -2.16 -9.76 2.17
N ASP A 169 -1.64 -10.83 2.78
CA ASP A 169 -1.15 -10.80 4.16
C ASP A 169 -0.02 -9.78 4.35
N VAL A 170 0.94 -9.76 3.41
CA VAL A 170 2.05 -8.79 3.44
C VAL A 170 1.54 -7.36 3.27
N THR A 171 0.61 -7.14 2.34
CA THR A 171 0.09 -5.79 2.03
C THR A 171 -0.74 -5.24 3.18
N VAL A 172 -1.60 -6.04 3.81
CA VAL A 172 -2.36 -5.64 5.00
C VAL A 172 -1.42 -5.29 6.16
N ASN A 173 -0.36 -6.08 6.37
CA ASN A 173 0.64 -5.79 7.39
C ASN A 173 1.42 -4.49 7.10
N ALA A 174 1.85 -4.29 5.86
CA ALA A 174 2.51 -3.05 5.44
C ALA A 174 1.59 -1.83 5.62
N TYR A 175 0.30 -1.97 5.28
CA TYR A 175 -0.70 -0.94 5.49
C TYR A 175 -0.88 -0.61 6.98
N LYS A 176 -0.95 -1.62 7.84
CA LYS A 176 -1.01 -1.45 9.29
C LYS A 176 0.20 -0.67 9.81
N GLU A 177 1.41 -1.05 9.39
CA GLU A 177 2.65 -0.34 9.77
C GLU A 177 2.62 1.12 9.32
N PHE A 178 2.18 1.37 8.09
CA PHE A 178 1.99 2.73 7.58
C PHE A 178 1.01 3.53 8.44
N GLN A 179 -0.12 2.93 8.82
CA GLN A 179 -1.14 3.59 9.63
C GLN A 179 -0.58 4.06 10.99
N TYR A 180 0.35 3.31 11.59
CA TYR A 180 1.06 3.71 12.81
C TYR A 180 2.20 4.70 12.55
N ALA A 181 2.97 4.51 11.48
CA ALA A 181 4.16 5.30 11.20
C ALA A 181 3.84 6.70 10.67
N TYR A 182 2.79 6.86 9.87
CA TYR A 182 2.42 8.14 9.27
C TYR A 182 2.15 9.27 10.27
N PRO A 183 1.33 9.11 11.33
CA PRO A 183 1.13 10.17 12.31
C PRO A 183 2.42 10.54 13.05
N MET A 184 3.28 9.56 13.34
CA MET A 184 4.61 9.79 13.91
C MET A 184 5.49 10.61 12.96
N HIS A 185 5.48 10.28 11.66
CA HIS A 185 6.20 11.03 10.64
C HIS A 185 5.74 12.50 10.58
N LYS A 186 4.43 12.77 10.60
CA LYS A 186 3.89 14.15 10.65
C LYS A 186 4.31 14.89 11.93
N ALA A 187 4.38 14.20 13.07
CA ALA A 187 4.89 14.79 14.31
C ALA A 187 6.38 15.14 14.20
N TYR A 188 7.21 14.26 13.61
CA TYR A 188 8.62 14.54 13.37
C TYR A 188 8.84 15.69 12.40
N GLU A 189 8.08 15.77 11.32
CA GLU A 189 8.11 16.87 10.36
C GLU A 189 7.83 18.21 11.07
N LYS A 190 6.81 18.24 11.94
CA LYS A 190 6.50 19.43 12.74
C LYS A 190 7.66 19.84 13.65
N THR A 191 8.23 18.89 14.40
CA THR A 191 9.38 19.16 15.29
C THR A 191 10.59 19.65 14.51
N PHE A 192 10.88 19.03 13.36
CA PHE A 192 11.97 19.45 12.48
C PHE A 192 11.79 20.90 12.02
N ASN A 193 10.60 21.26 11.54
CA ASN A 193 10.30 22.62 11.10
C ASN A 193 10.43 23.65 12.23
N LEU A 194 10.10 23.27 13.48
CA LEU A 194 10.31 24.12 14.65
C LEU A 194 11.80 24.32 14.96
N LEU A 195 12.61 23.26 14.88
CA LEU A 195 14.06 23.34 15.08
C LEU A 195 14.75 24.20 14.01
N VAL A 196 14.29 24.11 12.76
CA VAL A 196 14.75 24.99 11.67
C VAL A 196 14.47 26.45 12.00
N LYS A 197 13.24 26.78 12.39
CA LYS A 197 12.87 28.14 12.82
C LYS A 197 13.71 28.63 13.99
N TYR A 198 13.94 27.78 14.99
CA TYR A 198 14.76 28.12 16.16
C TYR A 198 16.21 28.42 15.77
N ARG A 199 16.81 27.60 14.90
CA ARG A 199 18.16 27.83 14.35
C ARG A 199 18.24 29.18 13.63
N ASP A 200 17.25 29.49 12.79
CA ASP A 200 17.23 30.71 12.00
C ASP A 200 17.14 31.95 12.92
N LEU A 201 16.27 31.90 13.94
CA LEU A 201 16.18 32.94 14.98
C LEU A 201 17.46 33.09 15.80
N LEU A 202 18.15 32.00 16.14
CA LEU A 202 19.47 32.08 16.79
C LEU A 202 20.50 32.74 15.89
N GLY A 203 20.44 32.53 14.58
CA GLY A 203 21.27 33.21 13.60
C GLY A 203 21.04 34.73 13.61
N GLU A 204 19.79 35.16 13.66
CA GLU A 204 19.43 36.58 13.78
C GLU A 204 19.94 37.20 15.09
N ILE A 205 19.72 36.52 16.23
CA ILE A 205 20.22 36.98 17.54
C ILE A 205 21.74 37.09 17.52
N ARG A 206 22.44 36.09 16.98
CA ARG A 206 23.90 36.13 16.86
C ARG A 206 24.35 37.32 16.02
N GLY A 207 23.70 37.59 14.89
CA GLY A 207 23.98 38.76 14.07
C GLY A 207 23.81 40.07 14.83
N GLN A 208 22.78 40.18 15.69
CA GLN A 208 22.60 41.34 16.56
C GLN A 208 23.68 41.44 17.64
N VAL A 209 24.05 40.32 18.27
CA VAL A 209 25.10 40.27 19.31
C VAL A 209 26.49 40.59 18.75
N GLU A 210 26.79 40.20 17.51
CA GLU A 210 28.07 40.52 16.85
C GLU A 210 28.25 42.03 16.61
N VAL A 211 27.17 42.82 16.54
CA VAL A 211 27.23 44.29 16.47
C VAL A 211 27.53 44.91 17.83
N PHE A 212 27.28 44.21 18.95
CA PHE A 212 27.65 44.73 20.25
C PHE A 212 29.18 44.77 20.38
N PRO A 213 29.74 45.90 20.84
CA PRO A 213 31.18 46.02 21.00
C PRO A 213 31.67 44.96 22.01
N SER A 214 32.76 44.27 21.68
CA SER A 214 33.43 43.28 22.54
C SER A 214 33.97 43.85 23.87
N LYS A 215 33.78 45.15 24.09
CA LYS A 215 34.13 45.88 25.30
C LYS A 215 32.88 46.61 25.77
N PHE A 216 32.49 46.44 27.03
CA PHE A 216 31.46 47.25 27.66
C PHE A 216 31.83 48.73 27.51
N ILE A 217 30.90 49.52 26.96
CA ILE A 217 30.99 50.98 27.00
C ILE A 217 30.96 51.35 28.49
N ASP A 218 31.97 52.10 28.95
CA ASP A 218 32.24 52.46 30.37
C ASP A 218 32.86 51.40 31.30
N ALA A 219 33.44 50.29 30.81
CA ALA A 219 34.36 49.49 31.63
C ALA A 219 35.76 50.15 31.72
N THR A 220 35.84 51.28 32.41
CA THR A 220 37.09 51.91 32.84
C THR A 220 37.60 51.20 34.10
N THR A 221 38.17 50.00 33.97
CA THR A 221 39.28 49.49 34.83
C THR A 221 39.54 48.00 34.58
N SER A 222 40.77 47.68 34.15
CA SER A 222 41.34 46.32 34.20
C SER A 222 42.27 46.11 35.41
N LYS A 223 42.22 47.03 36.38
CA LYS A 223 42.95 46.94 37.64
C LYS A 223 41.93 47.03 38.78
N CYS A 224 41.72 45.93 39.49
CA CYS A 224 41.36 46.03 40.90
C CYS A 224 42.64 46.44 41.64
N GLU A 225 42.57 47.50 42.43
CA GLU A 225 43.63 47.82 43.41
C GLU A 225 43.82 46.68 44.41
#